data_AF-A0A0J7YZY4-F1
#
_entry.id   AF-A0A0J7YZY4-F1
#
_cell.length_a   1.000
_cell.length_b   1.000
_cell.length_c   1.000
_cell.angle_alpha   90.00
_cell.angle_beta   90.00
_cell.angle_gamma   90.00
#
_symmetry.space_group_name_H-M   'P 1'
#
loop_
_entity.id
_entity.type
_entity.pdbx_description
1 polymer ?
#
loop_
_entity_poly.entity_id
_entity_poly.type
_entity_poly.pdbx_seq_one_letter_code
_entity_poly.pdbx_strand_id
1 'polypeptide(L)'
;MRRALLATLITGAVVVPLSGAVRPEIPAPAPAAFATPVTAATLDYTYAANRANAAEASRMAAAHGDRERATADRAMADPSRRFLSFDGRGSGLATEVFGDLAHADRIAVLVPGSDTSIDTYDRFRDAAGALHERLTREAPHGTRTAVVAWLGYETPATVSTTVTTTDRADEAAPKLREFIRQLRALTAADPADEHTGSAGQRAGTAGKRPDISLLCHSYGSVVCGRAASHLDVDDIALVGSPGTGADTAAALHTPARVWAARGGDDWVAEVPHIRLDLLGTTVGFGTDPISPSFGARVFAAGDGGHSDYFRPGSTSLANLTRIVLGETPEATHG
;
A
#
# COMPACT_ATOMS: atom_id res chain seq x y z
N MET A 1 13.92 -42.73 -15.99
CA MET A 1 14.88 -42.68 -14.85
C MET A 1 15.96 -41.61 -15.08
N ARG A 2 15.57 -40.34 -15.23
CA ARG A 2 16.43 -39.15 -15.32
C ARG A 2 15.61 -37.92 -14.90
N ARG A 3 15.05 -37.91 -13.68
CA ARG A 3 14.32 -36.75 -13.09
C ARG A 3 14.29 -36.80 -11.55
N ALA A 4 15.39 -37.20 -10.90
CA ALA A 4 15.40 -37.32 -9.42
C ALA A 4 16.72 -36.89 -8.76
N LEU A 5 17.51 -36.00 -9.37
CA LEU A 5 18.85 -35.64 -8.87
C LEU A 5 19.16 -34.14 -8.96
N LEU A 6 18.22 -33.29 -8.55
CA LEU A 6 18.44 -31.84 -8.41
C LEU A 6 17.64 -31.23 -7.25
N ALA A 7 17.50 -31.97 -6.14
CA ALA A 7 16.77 -31.53 -4.94
C ALA A 7 17.63 -31.53 -3.66
N THR A 8 18.95 -31.56 -3.77
CA THR A 8 19.86 -31.54 -2.62
C THR A 8 21.06 -30.66 -2.90
N LEU A 9 20.90 -29.35 -2.68
CA LEU A 9 21.99 -28.40 -2.38
C LEU A 9 21.42 -27.04 -1.96
N ILE A 10 20.66 -27.01 -0.85
CA ILE A 10 20.55 -25.82 0.00
C ILE A 10 20.71 -26.30 1.44
N THR A 11 21.96 -26.56 1.82
CA THR A 11 22.32 -26.77 3.22
C THR A 11 23.69 -26.12 3.42
N GLY A 12 23.73 -25.13 4.30
CA GLY A 12 24.98 -24.64 4.89
C GLY A 12 25.68 -23.50 4.15
N ALA A 13 25.05 -22.32 4.10
CA ALA A 13 25.78 -21.06 4.20
C ALA A 13 24.81 -19.94 4.63
N VAL A 14 24.60 -19.78 5.94
CA VAL A 14 24.18 -18.49 6.47
C VAL A 14 25.39 -17.57 6.31
N VAL A 15 25.54 -17.01 5.12
CA VAL A 15 26.37 -15.83 4.91
C VAL A 15 25.56 -14.68 5.45
N VAL A 16 25.94 -14.15 6.61
CA VAL A 16 25.53 -12.82 7.05
C VAL A 16 26.14 -11.83 6.06
N PRO A 17 25.36 -11.11 5.23
CA PRO A 17 25.92 -9.97 4.52
C PRO A 17 25.97 -8.82 5.55
N LEU A 18 27.14 -8.64 6.17
CA LEU A 18 27.55 -7.34 6.69
C LEU A 18 27.73 -6.41 5.50
N SER A 19 26.64 -5.81 5.00
CA SER A 19 26.65 -4.66 4.08
C SER A 19 25.22 -4.16 3.86
N GLY A 20 24.59 -3.61 4.89
CA GLY A 20 23.72 -2.47 4.63
C GLY A 20 24.64 -1.37 4.13
N ALA A 21 24.75 -1.20 2.81
CA ALA A 21 25.49 -0.08 2.25
C ALA A 21 24.82 1.19 2.82
N VAL A 22 25.44 1.79 3.82
CA VAL A 22 25.06 3.11 4.33
C VAL A 22 25.31 4.04 3.17
N ARG A 23 24.28 4.26 2.34
CA ARG A 23 24.30 5.37 1.40
C ARG A 23 24.57 6.61 2.26
N PRO A 24 25.54 7.47 1.91
CA PRO A 24 25.69 8.74 2.61
C PRO A 24 24.31 9.39 2.66
N GLU A 25 23.88 9.81 3.86
CA GLU A 25 22.56 10.39 4.05
C GLU A 25 22.43 11.59 3.12
N ILE A 26 21.63 11.44 2.06
CA ILE A 26 21.38 12.52 1.12
C ILE A 26 20.66 13.61 1.92
N PRO A 27 21.22 14.83 2.00
CA PRO A 27 20.61 15.89 2.78
C PRO A 27 19.22 16.21 2.24
N ALA A 28 18.23 16.23 3.13
CA ALA A 28 16.88 16.65 2.83
C ALA A 28 16.35 17.49 4.01
N PRO A 29 15.40 18.42 3.78
CA PRO A 29 14.81 19.21 4.85
C PRO A 29 14.01 18.29 5.78
N ALA A 30 13.77 18.75 7.02
CA ALA A 30 12.76 18.12 7.85
C ALA A 30 11.39 18.16 7.14
N PRO A 31 10.51 17.15 7.32
CA PRO A 31 9.19 17.13 6.72
C PRO A 31 8.38 18.39 7.05
N ALA A 32 7.44 18.74 6.17
CA ALA A 32 6.53 19.83 6.42
C ALA A 32 5.76 19.59 7.73
N ALA A 33 5.84 20.55 8.65
CA ALA A 33 5.13 20.50 9.92
C ALA A 33 3.83 21.32 9.81
N PHE A 34 2.73 20.75 10.30
CA PHE A 34 1.43 21.39 10.29
C PHE A 34 1.01 21.74 11.71
N ALA A 35 0.65 23.01 11.95
CA ALA A 35 0.18 23.47 13.26
C ALA A 35 -1.23 22.95 13.59
N THR A 36 -1.98 22.54 12.56
CA THR A 36 -3.33 21.98 12.67
C THR A 36 -3.37 20.59 12.04
N PRO A 37 -4.27 19.69 12.51
CA PRO A 37 -4.52 18.42 11.84
C PRO A 37 -4.90 18.62 10.37
N VAL A 38 -4.55 17.65 9.52
CA VAL A 38 -4.96 17.64 8.11
C VAL A 38 -6.46 17.34 8.06
N THR A 39 -7.22 18.32 7.57
CA THR A 39 -8.67 18.25 7.30
C THR A 39 -8.96 18.54 5.83
N ALA A 40 -10.17 18.26 5.36
CA ALA A 40 -10.64 18.61 4.02
C ALA A 40 -10.35 20.08 3.66
N ALA A 41 -10.59 21.01 4.58
CA ALA A 41 -10.35 22.45 4.37
C ALA A 41 -8.87 22.84 4.24
N THR A 42 -7.95 22.00 4.72
CA THR A 42 -6.50 22.27 4.72
C THR A 42 -5.74 21.45 3.67
N LEU A 43 -6.43 20.64 2.86
CA LEU A 43 -5.79 19.73 1.91
C LEU A 43 -4.91 20.45 0.89
N ASP A 44 -5.41 21.54 0.29
CA ASP A 44 -4.64 22.27 -0.73
C ASP A 44 -3.36 22.88 -0.15
N TYR A 45 -3.43 23.39 1.09
CA TYR A 45 -2.26 23.86 1.83
C TYR A 45 -1.28 22.71 2.12
N THR A 46 -1.79 21.57 2.57
CA THR A 46 -1.00 20.36 2.85
C THR A 46 -0.27 19.87 1.60
N TYR A 47 -0.97 19.78 0.47
CA TYR A 47 -0.40 19.40 -0.82
C TYR A 47 0.69 20.38 -1.27
N ALA A 48 0.44 21.68 -1.16
CA ALA A 48 1.41 22.70 -1.53
C ALA A 48 2.67 22.68 -0.63
N ALA A 49 2.50 22.51 0.68
CA ALA A 49 3.60 22.45 1.64
C ALA A 49 4.51 21.24 1.39
N ASN A 50 3.94 20.06 1.15
CA ASN A 50 4.72 18.86 0.85
C ASN A 50 5.44 18.97 -0.52
N ARG A 51 4.82 19.56 -1.55
CA ARG A 51 5.51 19.85 -2.82
C ARG A 51 6.66 20.84 -2.65
N ALA A 52 6.47 21.88 -1.84
CA ALA A 52 7.53 22.84 -1.54
C ALA A 52 8.69 22.17 -0.77
N ASN A 53 8.38 21.23 0.13
CA ASN A 53 9.38 20.41 0.81
C ASN A 53 10.17 19.53 -0.17
N ALA A 54 9.49 18.86 -1.11
CA ALA A 54 10.13 18.11 -2.18
C ALA A 54 11.02 18.98 -3.09
N ALA A 55 10.59 20.21 -3.40
CA ALA A 55 11.40 21.15 -4.15
C ALA A 55 12.69 21.55 -3.40
N GLU A 56 12.63 21.65 -2.07
CA GLU A 56 13.80 21.91 -1.23
C GLU A 56 14.71 20.68 -1.14
N ALA A 57 14.15 19.48 -0.95
CA ALA A 57 14.91 18.22 -1.00
C ALA A 57 15.69 18.10 -2.33
N SER A 58 15.05 18.42 -3.47
CA SER A 58 15.69 18.44 -4.78
C SER A 58 16.89 19.40 -4.84
N ARG A 59 16.77 20.61 -4.25
CA ARG A 59 17.88 21.58 -4.20
C ARG A 59 19.02 21.10 -3.32
N MET A 60 18.70 20.53 -2.15
CA MET A 60 19.69 20.01 -1.21
C MET A 60 20.45 18.80 -1.80
N ALA A 61 19.75 17.85 -2.43
CA ALA A 61 20.35 16.73 -3.14
C ALA A 61 21.26 17.19 -4.29
N ALA A 62 20.82 18.19 -5.08
CA ALA A 62 21.62 18.75 -6.16
C ALA A 62 22.89 19.44 -5.65
N ALA A 63 22.78 20.20 -4.55
CA ALA A 63 23.93 20.86 -3.89
C ALA A 63 24.91 19.84 -3.29
N HIS A 64 24.39 18.70 -2.82
CA HIS A 64 25.19 17.56 -2.35
C HIS A 64 25.86 16.77 -3.49
N GLY A 65 25.41 16.95 -4.73
CA GLY A 65 25.96 16.28 -5.91
C GLY A 65 25.19 15.02 -6.35
N ASP A 66 24.09 14.66 -5.67
CA ASP A 66 23.24 13.55 -6.04
C ASP A 66 22.18 13.99 -7.07
N ARG A 67 22.53 13.86 -8.35
CA ARG A 67 21.66 14.29 -9.46
C ARG A 67 20.45 13.39 -9.67
N GLU A 68 20.56 12.11 -9.34
CA GLU A 68 19.47 11.15 -9.47
C GLU A 68 18.40 11.45 -8.43
N ARG A 69 18.79 11.55 -7.15
CA ARG A 69 17.86 11.95 -6.09
C ARG A 69 17.27 13.34 -6.33
N ALA A 70 18.08 14.30 -6.75
CA ALA A 70 17.58 15.64 -7.08
C ALA A 70 16.50 15.62 -8.18
N THR A 71 16.62 14.69 -9.14
CA THR A 71 15.63 14.51 -10.22
C THR A 71 14.37 13.84 -9.69
N ALA A 72 14.51 12.79 -8.87
CA ALA A 72 13.38 12.13 -8.22
C ALA A 72 12.57 13.10 -7.34
N ASP A 73 13.24 13.85 -6.46
CA ASP A 73 12.59 14.85 -5.60
C ASP A 73 11.93 15.97 -6.42
N ARG A 74 12.54 16.37 -7.54
CA ARG A 74 11.94 17.38 -8.44
C ARG A 74 10.65 16.86 -9.06
N ALA A 75 10.60 15.59 -9.45
CA ALA A 75 9.38 14.98 -9.96
C ALA A 75 8.29 14.96 -8.88
N MET A 76 8.64 14.73 -7.62
CA MET A 76 7.72 14.84 -6.48
C MET A 76 7.23 16.27 -6.25
N ALA A 77 8.00 17.29 -6.64
CA ALA A 77 7.59 18.69 -6.53
C ALA A 77 6.62 19.16 -7.64
N ASP A 78 6.26 18.30 -8.60
CA ASP A 78 5.40 18.67 -9.72
C ASP A 78 4.04 19.24 -9.24
N PRO A 79 3.60 20.41 -9.75
CA PRO A 79 2.38 21.07 -9.28
C PRO A 79 1.10 20.23 -9.37
N SER A 80 1.06 19.25 -10.27
CA SER A 80 -0.08 18.35 -10.46
C SER A 80 -0.19 17.26 -9.38
N ARG A 81 0.91 16.98 -8.67
CA ARG A 81 0.94 15.94 -7.62
C ARG A 81 0.39 16.46 -6.31
N ARG A 82 -0.23 15.59 -5.52
CA ARG A 82 -0.91 15.94 -4.27
C ARG A 82 -0.45 15.02 -3.15
N PHE A 83 0.26 15.57 -2.16
CA PHE A 83 0.88 14.78 -1.09
C PHE A 83 0.30 15.11 0.28
N LEU A 84 -0.24 14.10 0.97
CA LEU A 84 -0.56 14.21 2.39
C LEU A 84 0.70 14.26 3.25
N SER A 85 1.76 13.59 2.81
CA SER A 85 3.07 13.65 3.45
C SER A 85 4.19 13.43 2.43
N PHE A 86 5.34 14.04 2.68
CA PHE A 86 6.59 13.82 1.97
C PHE A 86 7.76 13.96 2.95
N ASP A 87 8.71 13.03 2.88
CA ASP A 87 9.98 13.06 3.60
C ASP A 87 11.08 12.59 2.66
N GLY A 88 11.97 13.49 2.23
CA GLY A 88 13.08 13.16 1.33
C GLY A 88 14.26 12.46 2.01
N ARG A 89 14.26 12.37 3.35
CA ARG A 89 15.40 11.82 4.11
C ARG A 89 15.50 10.30 3.94
N GLY A 90 16.74 9.80 3.87
CA GLY A 90 17.01 8.37 3.69
C GLY A 90 16.46 7.82 2.37
N SER A 91 15.83 6.65 2.40
CA SER A 91 15.09 6.11 1.24
C SER A 91 13.91 6.98 0.81
N GLY A 92 13.44 7.82 1.74
CA GLY A 92 12.31 8.73 1.61
C GLY A 92 10.96 8.04 1.73
N LEU A 93 9.95 8.83 2.10
CA LEU A 93 8.56 8.44 2.34
C LEU A 93 7.64 9.41 1.61
N ALA A 94 6.50 8.92 1.13
CA ALA A 94 5.50 9.74 0.47
C ALA A 94 4.10 9.14 0.59
N THR A 95 3.10 10.01 0.75
CA THR A 95 1.68 9.63 0.65
C THR A 95 1.01 10.51 -0.41
N GLU A 96 0.86 9.98 -1.62
CA GLU A 96 0.27 10.72 -2.76
C GLU A 96 -1.19 10.37 -2.98
N VAL A 97 -1.96 11.36 -3.45
CA VAL A 97 -3.41 11.30 -3.65
C VAL A 97 -3.78 11.51 -5.11
N PHE A 98 -4.59 10.59 -5.62
CA PHE A 98 -5.25 10.61 -6.92
C PHE A 98 -6.77 10.72 -6.70
N GLY A 99 -7.48 11.54 -7.48
CA GLY A 99 -8.89 11.88 -7.24
C GLY A 99 -9.15 12.90 -6.12
N ASP A 100 -10.42 13.19 -5.84
CA ASP A 100 -10.83 14.13 -4.78
C ASP A 100 -11.02 13.38 -3.46
N LEU A 101 -10.02 13.44 -2.59
CA LEU A 101 -10.00 12.67 -1.34
C LEU A 101 -11.06 13.11 -0.34
N ALA A 102 -11.29 14.42 -0.20
CA ALA A 102 -12.23 14.97 0.79
C ALA A 102 -13.67 14.52 0.54
N HIS A 103 -13.98 14.24 -0.73
CA HIS A 103 -15.33 13.95 -1.20
C HIS A 103 -15.48 12.54 -1.75
N ALA A 104 -14.46 11.68 -1.67
CA ALA A 104 -14.52 10.33 -2.20
C ALA A 104 -15.56 9.50 -1.43
N ASP A 105 -16.32 8.67 -2.15
CA ASP A 105 -17.23 7.67 -1.60
C ASP A 105 -16.54 6.30 -1.48
N ARG A 106 -15.50 6.06 -2.31
CA ARG A 106 -14.63 4.88 -2.30
C ARG A 106 -13.16 5.29 -2.31
N ILE A 107 -12.39 4.78 -1.37
CA ILE A 107 -10.96 5.10 -1.25
C ILE A 107 -10.14 3.81 -1.30
N ALA A 108 -9.23 3.72 -2.26
CA ALA A 108 -8.22 2.66 -2.29
C ALA A 108 -6.92 3.18 -1.67
N VAL A 109 -6.31 2.44 -0.76
CA VAL A 109 -4.97 2.72 -0.23
C VAL A 109 -4.03 1.62 -0.69
N LEU A 110 -3.06 1.94 -1.53
CA LEU A 110 -2.03 1.00 -1.99
C LEU A 110 -0.90 0.97 -0.99
N VAL A 111 -0.49 -0.23 -0.59
CA VAL A 111 0.66 -0.48 0.28
C VAL A 111 1.71 -1.24 -0.54
N PRO A 112 2.89 -0.65 -0.80
CA PRO A 112 3.90 -1.24 -1.66
C PRO A 112 4.64 -2.38 -0.97
N GLY A 113 5.31 -3.21 -1.77
CA GLY A 113 6.27 -4.19 -1.31
C GLY A 113 7.70 -3.65 -1.22
N SER A 114 8.66 -4.57 -1.34
CA SER A 114 10.10 -4.30 -1.31
C SER A 114 10.59 -3.33 -2.39
N ASP A 115 11.80 -2.78 -2.20
CA ASP A 115 12.52 -1.91 -3.15
C ASP A 115 11.75 -0.64 -3.60
N THR A 116 10.72 -0.23 -2.86
CA THR A 116 10.01 1.03 -3.13
C THR A 116 10.60 2.14 -2.28
N SER A 117 11.05 3.20 -2.93
CA SER A 117 11.70 4.38 -2.35
C SER A 117 11.40 5.60 -3.22
N ILE A 118 11.83 6.80 -2.83
CA ILE A 118 11.70 7.99 -3.68
C ILE A 118 12.44 7.81 -5.02
N ASP A 119 13.58 7.11 -5.03
CA ASP A 119 14.37 6.84 -6.26
C ASP A 119 13.62 5.94 -7.26
N THR A 120 12.72 5.09 -6.75
CA THR A 120 11.99 4.08 -7.53
C THR A 120 10.48 4.34 -7.57
N TYR A 121 10.06 5.53 -7.15
CA TYR A 121 8.67 5.84 -6.84
C TYR A 121 7.75 5.83 -8.06
N ASP A 122 8.26 6.17 -9.25
CA ASP A 122 7.44 6.25 -10.46
C ASP A 122 6.70 4.94 -10.78
N ARG A 123 7.32 3.79 -10.54
CA ARG A 123 6.64 2.49 -10.71
C ARG A 123 5.44 2.33 -9.78
N PHE A 124 5.59 2.75 -8.52
CA PHE A 124 4.50 2.69 -7.54
C PHE A 124 3.41 3.73 -7.86
N ARG A 125 3.82 4.90 -8.34
CA ARG A 125 2.94 5.94 -8.84
C ARG A 125 2.11 5.47 -10.04
N ASP A 126 2.73 4.78 -10.99
CA ASP A 126 2.06 4.23 -12.18
C ASP A 126 0.98 3.20 -11.80
N ALA A 127 1.25 2.37 -10.79
CA ALA A 127 0.27 1.42 -10.26
C ALA A 127 -0.96 2.14 -9.66
N ALA A 128 -0.74 3.20 -8.88
CA ALA A 128 -1.82 4.01 -8.31
C ALA A 128 -2.59 4.78 -9.39
N GLY A 129 -1.89 5.33 -10.39
CA GLY A 129 -2.47 6.01 -11.53
C GLY A 129 -3.37 5.09 -12.37
N ALA A 130 -2.88 3.89 -12.71
CA ALA A 130 -3.62 2.89 -13.46
C ALA A 130 -4.92 2.47 -12.75
N LEU A 131 -4.88 2.31 -11.42
CA LEU A 131 -6.07 2.05 -10.62
C LEU A 131 -7.02 3.24 -10.62
N HIS A 132 -6.52 4.45 -10.41
CA HIS A 132 -7.35 5.65 -10.39
C HIS A 132 -8.06 5.86 -11.72
N GLU A 133 -7.35 5.75 -12.84
CA GLU A 133 -7.93 5.88 -14.17
C GLU A 133 -9.02 4.84 -14.42
N ARG A 134 -8.82 3.59 -14.00
CA ARG A 134 -9.82 2.55 -14.16
C ARG A 134 -11.04 2.81 -13.28
N LEU A 135 -10.83 3.19 -12.02
CA LEU A 135 -11.91 3.58 -11.12
C LEU A 135 -12.75 4.73 -11.69
N THR A 136 -12.11 5.76 -12.25
CA THR A 136 -12.83 6.88 -12.87
C THR A 136 -13.66 6.45 -14.08
N ARG A 137 -13.20 5.46 -14.86
CA ARG A 137 -13.95 4.93 -16.02
C ARG A 137 -15.10 4.00 -15.63
N GLU A 138 -14.95 3.21 -14.58
CA GLU A 138 -15.85 2.10 -14.25
C GLU A 138 -16.79 2.41 -13.08
N ALA A 139 -16.51 3.46 -12.29
CA ALA A 139 -17.36 3.84 -11.17
C ALA A 139 -18.80 4.15 -11.64
N PRO A 140 -19.82 3.64 -10.93
CA PRO A 140 -21.21 3.99 -11.20
C PRO A 140 -21.42 5.51 -11.16
N HIS A 141 -22.33 6.03 -11.99
CA HIS A 141 -22.63 7.46 -12.04
C HIS A 141 -22.85 8.06 -10.64
N GLY A 142 -22.13 9.15 -10.36
CA GLY A 142 -22.19 9.84 -9.07
C GLY A 142 -21.29 9.29 -7.97
N THR A 143 -20.61 8.14 -8.19
CA THR A 143 -19.63 7.60 -7.24
C THR A 143 -18.28 8.31 -7.43
N ARG A 144 -17.80 8.98 -6.39
CA ARG A 144 -16.48 9.62 -6.36
C ARG A 144 -15.45 8.64 -5.81
N THR A 145 -14.31 8.55 -6.46
CA THR A 145 -13.23 7.63 -6.08
C THR A 145 -11.93 8.38 -5.85
N ALA A 146 -11.14 7.90 -4.89
CA ALA A 146 -9.78 8.35 -4.67
C ALA A 146 -8.83 7.16 -4.48
N VAL A 147 -7.58 7.34 -4.89
CA VAL A 147 -6.50 6.37 -4.64
C VAL A 147 -5.41 7.08 -3.85
N VAL A 148 -4.92 6.43 -2.80
CA VAL A 148 -3.79 6.88 -2.02
C VAL A 148 -2.64 5.90 -2.22
N ALA A 149 -1.52 6.37 -2.75
CA ALA A 149 -0.27 5.62 -2.77
C ALA A 149 0.47 5.87 -1.44
N TRP A 150 0.47 4.89 -0.53
CA TRP A 150 1.03 5.05 0.81
C TRP A 150 2.41 4.37 0.92
N LEU A 151 3.48 5.15 0.72
CA LEU A 151 4.86 4.78 1.06
C LEU A 151 5.21 5.37 2.44
N GLY A 152 4.62 4.81 3.50
CA GLY A 152 4.76 5.31 4.87
C GLY A 152 5.78 4.55 5.74
N TYR A 153 6.57 3.65 5.16
CA TYR A 153 7.58 2.87 5.85
C TYR A 153 8.82 2.63 4.98
N GLU A 154 9.95 2.33 5.61
CA GLU A 154 11.16 1.91 4.90
C GLU A 154 10.97 0.48 4.40
N THR A 155 10.81 0.34 3.08
CA THR A 155 10.60 -0.97 2.47
C THR A 155 11.87 -1.82 2.57
N PRO A 156 11.73 -3.14 2.78
CA PRO A 156 12.89 -4.01 2.80
C PRO A 156 13.52 -4.12 1.40
N ALA A 157 14.82 -4.34 1.34
CA ALA A 157 15.52 -4.63 0.08
C ALA A 157 15.30 -6.09 -0.34
N THR A 158 14.99 -6.36 -1.62
CA THR A 158 14.64 -7.74 -2.08
C THR A 158 15.75 -8.77 -1.87
N VAL A 159 17.03 -8.35 -1.82
CA VAL A 159 18.19 -9.23 -1.59
C VAL A 159 18.66 -9.20 -0.11
N SER A 160 17.74 -8.97 0.82
CA SER A 160 18.02 -8.92 2.26
C SER A 160 17.25 -10.02 3.01
N THR A 161 17.79 -10.52 4.11
CA THR A 161 17.04 -11.43 5.00
C THR A 161 15.78 -10.76 5.57
N THR A 162 15.72 -9.43 5.59
CA THR A 162 14.54 -8.67 6.06
C THR A 162 13.28 -8.93 5.26
N VAL A 163 13.37 -9.35 4.00
CA VAL A 163 12.18 -9.72 3.21
C VAL A 163 11.62 -11.09 3.58
N THR A 164 12.27 -11.80 4.50
CA THR A 164 11.82 -13.10 5.02
C THR A 164 11.37 -13.02 6.49
N THR A 165 11.40 -11.83 7.09
CA THR A 165 11.07 -11.61 8.51
C THR A 165 9.94 -10.59 8.63
N THR A 166 9.24 -10.54 9.77
CA THR A 166 8.15 -9.58 9.95
C THR A 166 8.56 -8.24 10.56
N ASP A 167 9.81 -8.05 10.96
CA ASP A 167 10.26 -6.89 11.73
C ASP A 167 9.90 -5.54 11.06
N ARG A 168 10.16 -5.38 9.76
CA ARG A 168 9.78 -4.15 9.03
C ARG A 168 8.26 -3.95 8.96
N ALA A 169 7.50 -5.05 8.94
CA ALA A 169 6.05 -4.98 8.94
C ALA A 169 5.51 -4.62 10.34
N ASP A 170 6.17 -5.08 11.40
CA ASP A 170 5.85 -4.74 12.78
C ASP A 170 6.13 -3.25 13.07
N GLU A 171 7.19 -2.68 12.51
CA GLU A 171 7.46 -1.24 12.57
C GLU A 171 6.48 -0.40 11.73
N ALA A 172 6.06 -0.92 10.57
CA ALA A 172 5.16 -0.23 9.66
C ALA A 172 3.69 -0.27 10.13
N ALA A 173 3.27 -1.33 10.82
CA ALA A 173 1.87 -1.54 11.19
C ALA A 173 1.26 -0.41 12.04
N PRO A 174 1.92 0.12 13.10
CA PRO A 174 1.42 1.27 13.83
C PRO A 174 1.26 2.53 12.96
N LYS A 175 2.18 2.75 12.01
CA LYS A 175 2.12 3.90 11.08
C LYS A 175 0.94 3.78 10.13
N LEU A 176 0.67 2.58 9.61
CA LEU A 176 -0.49 2.33 8.76
C LEU A 176 -1.81 2.51 9.53
N ARG A 177 -1.90 2.01 10.76
CA ARG A 177 -3.08 2.20 11.63
C ARG A 177 -3.35 3.68 11.88
N GLU A 178 -2.31 4.44 12.22
CA GLU A 178 -2.42 5.87 12.43
C GLU A 178 -2.82 6.61 11.15
N PHE A 179 -2.24 6.24 10.01
CA PHE A 179 -2.63 6.80 8.71
C PHE A 179 -4.11 6.57 8.41
N ILE A 180 -4.62 5.35 8.59
CA ILE A 180 -6.04 5.05 8.35
C ILE A 180 -6.94 5.79 9.34
N ARG A 181 -6.54 5.94 10.60
CA ARG A 181 -7.27 6.74 11.59
C ARG A 181 -7.36 8.21 11.15
N GLN A 182 -6.26 8.80 10.68
CA GLN A 182 -6.23 10.17 10.16
C GLN A 182 -7.07 10.30 8.90
N LEU A 183 -6.98 9.33 7.99
CA LEU A 183 -7.76 9.31 6.76
C LEU A 183 -9.27 9.27 7.06
N ARG A 184 -9.70 8.42 8.00
CA ARG A 184 -11.09 8.36 8.47
C ARG A 184 -11.57 9.69 9.06
N ALA A 185 -10.73 10.34 9.87
CA ALA A 185 -11.05 11.66 10.44
C ALA A 185 -11.14 12.75 9.36
N LEU A 186 -10.26 12.71 8.36
CA LEU A 186 -10.23 13.66 7.25
C LEU A 186 -11.49 13.59 6.38
N THR A 187 -12.01 12.37 6.19
CA THR A 187 -13.17 12.10 5.32
C THR A 187 -14.48 11.92 6.09
N ALA A 188 -14.48 12.16 7.40
CA ALA A 188 -15.71 12.19 8.17
C ALA A 188 -16.57 13.38 7.70
N ALA A 189 -17.88 13.18 7.54
CA ALA A 189 -18.79 14.24 7.12
C ALA A 189 -18.69 15.46 8.05
N ASP A 190 -18.78 16.65 7.48
CA ASP A 190 -18.71 17.91 8.22
C ASP A 190 -19.88 18.01 9.22
N PRO A 191 -19.63 18.19 10.54
CA PRO A 191 -20.70 18.38 11.53
C PRO A 191 -21.59 19.62 11.26
N ALA A 192 -21.21 20.50 10.31
CA ALA A 192 -22.02 21.64 9.89
C ALA A 192 -23.36 21.27 9.20
N ASP A 193 -23.53 20.04 8.71
CA ASP A 193 -24.77 19.60 8.04
C ASP A 193 -25.89 19.18 9.02
N GLU A 194 -25.63 19.13 10.33
CA GLU A 194 -26.64 18.82 11.36
C GLU A 194 -27.44 20.05 11.85
N HIS A 195 -26.98 21.29 11.58
CA HIS A 195 -27.58 22.50 12.16
C HIS A 195 -28.66 23.19 11.30
N THR A 196 -28.90 22.76 10.06
CA THR A 196 -29.98 23.28 9.20
C THR A 196 -31.20 22.37 9.23
N GLY A 197 -31.80 22.26 10.42
CA GLY A 197 -33.08 21.58 10.62
C GLY A 197 -34.20 22.21 9.79
N SER A 198 -34.70 21.48 8.81
CA SER A 198 -36.14 21.43 8.54
C SER A 198 -36.59 19.98 8.66
N ALA A 199 -37.37 19.72 9.70
CA ALA A 199 -37.99 18.43 9.95
C ALA A 199 -39.06 18.17 8.88
N GLY A 200 -38.64 17.53 7.78
CA GLY A 200 -39.50 17.24 6.64
C GLY A 200 -38.83 16.27 5.67
N GLN A 201 -39.00 14.97 5.93
CA GLN A 201 -39.04 13.96 4.87
C GLN A 201 -37.78 13.82 3.97
N ARG A 202 -36.63 13.50 4.58
CA ARG A 202 -35.53 12.79 3.88
C ARG A 202 -34.91 11.72 4.78
N ALA A 203 -35.65 10.64 5.01
CA ALA A 203 -35.03 9.38 5.41
C ALA A 203 -34.27 8.85 4.17
N GLY A 204 -32.96 9.13 4.06
CA GLY A 204 -32.20 8.68 2.89
C GLY A 204 -30.69 8.91 2.86
N THR A 205 -30.12 9.89 3.56
CA THR A 205 -28.65 10.11 3.55
C THR A 205 -28.18 10.82 4.82
N ALA A 206 -28.15 10.10 5.95
CA ALA A 206 -27.12 10.40 6.95
C ALA A 206 -25.78 10.14 6.25
N GLY A 207 -24.86 11.12 6.26
CA GLY A 207 -23.64 11.10 5.44
C GLY A 207 -22.91 9.77 5.50
N LYS A 208 -22.98 8.98 4.42
CA LYS A 208 -22.34 7.67 4.37
C LYS A 208 -20.83 7.91 4.41
N ARG A 209 -20.16 7.34 5.42
CA ARG A 209 -18.69 7.30 5.46
C ARG A 209 -18.16 6.64 4.17
N PRO A 210 -17.01 7.07 3.62
CA PRO A 210 -16.43 6.38 2.48
C PRO A 210 -16.09 4.93 2.83
N ASP A 211 -16.18 4.03 1.87
CA ASP A 211 -15.64 2.69 2.02
C ASP A 211 -14.13 2.73 1.70
N ILE A 212 -13.29 2.14 2.56
CA ILE A 212 -11.83 2.10 2.42
C ILE A 212 -11.37 0.67 2.14
N SER A 213 -10.64 0.49 1.04
CA SER A 213 -10.02 -0.78 0.66
C SER A 213 -8.49 -0.66 0.70
N LEU A 214 -7.82 -1.54 1.45
CA LEU A 214 -6.36 -1.67 1.40
C LEU A 214 -5.96 -2.65 0.30
N LEU A 215 -5.11 -2.20 -0.63
CA LEU A 215 -4.55 -3.04 -1.69
C LEU A 215 -3.06 -3.25 -1.40
N CYS A 216 -2.74 -4.45 -0.92
CA CYS A 216 -1.46 -4.75 -0.29
C CYS A 216 -0.66 -5.69 -1.18
N HIS A 217 0.41 -5.17 -1.78
CA HIS A 217 1.21 -5.91 -2.76
C HIS A 217 2.50 -6.45 -2.13
N SER A 218 2.84 -7.70 -2.43
CA SER A 218 4.11 -8.31 -2.01
C SER A 218 4.33 -8.15 -0.49
N TYR A 219 5.49 -7.66 -0.03
CA TYR A 219 5.75 -7.43 1.39
C TYR A 219 4.72 -6.49 2.07
N GLY A 220 4.06 -5.61 1.32
CA GLY A 220 2.95 -4.78 1.82
C GLY A 220 1.78 -5.60 2.37
N SER A 221 1.59 -6.84 1.89
CA SER A 221 0.60 -7.77 2.46
C SER A 221 0.92 -8.20 3.90
N VAL A 222 2.20 -8.29 4.26
CA VAL A 222 2.65 -8.55 5.64
C VAL A 222 2.38 -7.32 6.51
N VAL A 223 2.66 -6.12 5.99
CA VAL A 223 2.35 -4.85 6.68
C VAL A 223 0.86 -4.75 6.98
N CYS A 224 0.01 -4.99 5.98
CA CYS A 224 -1.44 -4.99 6.16
C CYS A 224 -1.90 -6.07 7.13
N GLY A 225 -1.35 -7.29 7.04
CA GLY A 225 -1.65 -8.38 7.97
C GLY A 225 -1.34 -8.03 9.42
N ARG A 226 -0.15 -7.46 9.68
CA ARG A 226 0.25 -6.99 11.02
C ARG A 226 -0.59 -5.80 11.50
N ALA A 227 -1.07 -4.95 10.60
CA ALA A 227 -1.92 -3.82 10.96
C ALA A 227 -3.40 -4.21 11.24
N ALA A 228 -3.88 -5.31 10.63
CA ALA A 228 -5.31 -5.63 10.40
C ALA A 228 -6.25 -5.52 11.61
N SER A 229 -5.82 -5.96 12.81
CA SER A 229 -6.68 -6.05 14.01
C SER A 229 -7.23 -4.72 14.51
N HIS A 230 -6.66 -3.60 14.05
CA HIS A 230 -7.04 -2.24 14.47
C HIS A 230 -7.34 -1.31 13.29
N LEU A 231 -7.49 -1.85 12.09
CA LEU A 231 -7.83 -1.05 10.91
C LEU A 231 -9.35 -0.94 10.75
N ASP A 232 -9.86 0.28 10.75
CA ASP A 232 -11.24 0.57 10.32
C ASP A 232 -11.27 0.67 8.79
N VAL A 233 -11.23 -0.48 8.13
CA VAL A 233 -11.29 -0.64 6.66
C VAL A 233 -12.32 -1.70 6.30
N ASP A 234 -12.86 -1.60 5.09
CA ASP A 234 -13.97 -2.45 4.64
C ASP A 234 -13.44 -3.67 3.85
N ASP A 235 -12.30 -3.50 3.17
CA ASP A 235 -11.63 -4.56 2.42
C ASP A 235 -10.11 -4.54 2.61
N ILE A 236 -9.50 -5.72 2.62
CA ILE A 236 -8.06 -5.92 2.51
C ILE A 236 -7.81 -6.92 1.37
N ALA A 237 -7.18 -6.46 0.30
CA ALA A 237 -6.81 -7.30 -0.84
C ALA A 237 -5.30 -7.57 -0.83
N LEU A 238 -4.94 -8.85 -0.80
CA LEU A 238 -3.57 -9.34 -0.73
C LEU A 238 -3.16 -9.88 -2.11
N VAL A 239 -2.22 -9.22 -2.78
CA VAL A 239 -1.78 -9.61 -4.13
C VAL A 239 -0.28 -9.87 -4.20
N GLY A 240 0.11 -10.97 -4.82
CA GLY A 240 1.52 -11.41 -4.84
C GLY A 240 2.08 -11.61 -3.44
N SER A 241 1.23 -12.03 -2.50
CA SER A 241 1.57 -12.04 -1.08
C SER A 241 2.45 -13.24 -0.73
N PRO A 242 3.60 -13.03 -0.05
CA PRO A 242 4.36 -14.12 0.54
C PRO A 242 3.70 -14.66 1.83
N GLY A 243 2.69 -13.98 2.36
CA GLY A 243 1.92 -14.28 3.57
C GLY A 243 1.51 -13.00 4.31
N THR A 244 0.91 -13.15 5.49
CA THR A 244 0.38 -12.01 6.29
C THR A 244 0.97 -11.90 7.69
N GLY A 245 1.77 -12.89 8.09
CA GLY A 245 2.19 -13.07 9.48
C GLY A 245 1.12 -13.71 10.38
N ALA A 246 -0.02 -14.10 9.82
CA ALA A 246 -1.07 -14.87 10.49
C ALA A 246 -1.36 -16.17 9.72
N ASP A 247 -1.79 -17.21 10.43
CA ASP A 247 -2.01 -18.53 9.84
C ASP A 247 -3.40 -18.67 9.18
N THR A 248 -4.35 -17.79 9.52
CA THR A 248 -5.69 -17.72 8.90
C THR A 248 -6.19 -16.27 8.81
N ALA A 249 -7.14 -16.00 7.90
CA ALA A 249 -7.82 -14.72 7.78
C ALA A 249 -8.58 -14.34 9.07
N ALA A 250 -9.15 -15.31 9.79
CA ALA A 250 -9.79 -15.06 11.07
C ALA A 250 -8.79 -14.60 12.16
N ALA A 251 -7.56 -15.10 12.12
CA ALA A 251 -6.48 -14.69 13.03
C ALA A 251 -5.94 -13.28 12.78
N LEU A 252 -6.35 -12.62 11.68
CA LEU A 252 -6.10 -11.19 11.48
C LEU A 252 -6.95 -10.31 12.40
N HIS A 253 -7.98 -10.87 13.03
CA HIS A 253 -8.88 -10.17 13.96
C HIS A 253 -9.48 -8.89 13.39
N THR A 254 -9.79 -8.88 12.08
CA THR A 254 -10.34 -7.74 11.37
C THR A 254 -11.80 -7.98 10.98
N PRO A 255 -12.67 -6.96 11.03
CA PRO A 255 -14.01 -7.04 10.44
C PRO A 255 -13.99 -6.93 8.91
N ALA A 256 -12.86 -6.51 8.31
CA ALA A 256 -12.72 -6.31 6.89
C ALA A 256 -12.88 -7.62 6.10
N ARG A 257 -13.39 -7.53 4.88
CA ARG A 257 -13.37 -8.65 3.95
C ARG A 257 -11.94 -8.86 3.45
N VAL A 258 -11.40 -10.05 3.65
CA VAL A 258 -10.04 -10.40 3.21
C VAL A 258 -10.11 -11.10 1.87
N TRP A 259 -9.43 -10.52 0.88
CA TRP A 259 -9.31 -11.03 -0.48
C TRP A 259 -7.87 -11.42 -0.78
N ALA A 260 -7.67 -12.41 -1.64
CA ALA A 260 -6.34 -12.84 -2.04
C ALA A 260 -6.30 -13.22 -3.52
N ALA A 261 -5.20 -12.90 -4.20
CA ALA A 261 -4.93 -13.40 -5.53
C ALA A 261 -3.43 -13.53 -5.82
N ARG A 262 -3.09 -14.49 -6.68
CA ARG A 262 -1.74 -14.66 -7.22
C ARG A 262 -1.83 -14.80 -8.74
N GLY A 263 -0.92 -14.14 -9.47
CA GLY A 263 -0.83 -14.32 -10.91
C GLY A 263 -0.16 -15.66 -11.25
N GLY A 264 -0.51 -16.25 -12.38
CA GLY A 264 -0.02 -17.58 -12.80
C GLY A 264 1.51 -17.67 -12.88
N ASP A 265 2.16 -16.60 -13.35
CA ASP A 265 3.63 -16.52 -13.48
C ASP A 265 4.30 -15.82 -12.28
N ASP A 266 3.60 -15.62 -11.16
CA ASP A 266 4.21 -15.03 -9.97
C ASP A 266 5.10 -16.05 -9.23
N TRP A 267 6.41 -15.78 -9.25
CA TRP A 267 7.45 -16.56 -8.56
C TRP A 267 7.22 -16.70 -7.05
N VAL A 268 6.41 -15.84 -6.43
CA VAL A 268 6.05 -15.98 -5.01
C VAL A 268 5.42 -17.34 -4.70
N ALA A 269 4.84 -18.02 -5.69
CA ALA A 269 4.39 -19.41 -5.56
C ALA A 269 5.49 -20.39 -5.10
N GLU A 270 6.76 -20.07 -5.39
CA GLU A 270 7.92 -20.90 -5.07
C GLU A 270 8.54 -20.54 -3.70
N VAL A 271 8.01 -19.51 -3.01
CA VAL A 271 8.47 -19.13 -1.68
C VAL A 271 7.83 -20.05 -0.63
N PRO A 272 8.62 -20.68 0.27
CA PRO A 272 8.07 -21.49 1.34
C PRO A 272 7.14 -20.68 2.26
N HIS A 273 5.83 -20.91 2.17
CA HIS A 273 4.79 -20.27 3.00
C HIS A 273 4.68 -20.95 4.38
N ILE A 274 5.76 -20.85 5.16
CA ILE A 274 5.85 -21.39 6.52
C ILE A 274 6.22 -20.26 7.48
N ARG A 275 5.87 -20.40 8.76
CA ARG A 275 6.29 -19.49 9.83
C ARG A 275 7.10 -20.29 10.84
N LEU A 276 8.33 -19.87 11.09
CA LEU A 276 9.25 -20.52 12.01
C LEU A 276 9.84 -19.46 12.94
N ASP A 277 9.75 -19.68 14.25
CA ASP A 277 10.44 -18.85 15.22
C ASP A 277 11.85 -19.40 15.42
N LEU A 278 12.86 -18.65 14.95
CA LEU A 278 14.26 -19.04 15.01
C LEU A 278 15.06 -17.97 15.73
N LEU A 279 15.69 -18.32 16.87
CA LEU A 279 16.56 -17.43 17.66
C LEU A 279 15.91 -16.09 18.06
N GLY A 280 14.58 -16.06 18.26
CA GLY A 280 13.83 -14.86 18.63
C GLY A 280 13.34 -14.01 17.45
N THR A 281 13.61 -14.43 16.21
CA THR A 281 13.10 -13.79 14.98
C THR A 281 12.13 -14.72 14.27
N THR A 282 10.97 -14.20 13.85
CA THR A 282 9.99 -14.96 13.06
C THR A 282 10.41 -14.93 11.58
N VAL A 283 10.71 -16.11 11.03
CA VAL A 283 11.07 -16.32 9.62
C VAL A 283 9.88 -16.91 8.87
N GLY A 284 9.55 -16.29 7.75
CA GLY A 284 8.41 -16.59 6.90
C GLY A 284 7.08 -16.04 7.42
N PHE A 285 6.05 -16.07 6.58
CA PHE A 285 4.87 -15.21 6.71
C PHE A 285 3.56 -15.95 6.97
N GLY A 286 3.66 -17.21 7.39
CA GLY A 286 2.50 -18.07 7.68
C GLY A 286 1.90 -18.66 6.42
N THR A 287 0.65 -19.11 6.54
CA THR A 287 -0.11 -19.76 5.48
C THR A 287 -0.25 -18.85 4.26
N ASP A 288 -0.08 -19.45 3.09
CA ASP A 288 -0.35 -18.83 1.80
C ASP A 288 -1.77 -18.24 1.72
N PRO A 289 -1.96 -16.94 1.43
CA PRO A 289 -3.28 -16.33 1.38
C PRO A 289 -4.23 -16.85 0.30
N ILE A 290 -3.73 -17.49 -0.77
CA ILE A 290 -4.60 -18.13 -1.76
C ILE A 290 -4.99 -19.57 -1.38
N SER A 291 -4.37 -20.13 -0.33
CA SER A 291 -4.72 -21.47 0.16
C SER A 291 -6.11 -21.47 0.79
N PRO A 292 -6.94 -22.50 0.52
CA PRO A 292 -8.22 -22.67 1.22
C PRO A 292 -8.09 -22.67 2.74
N SER A 293 -6.96 -23.15 3.27
CA SER A 293 -6.69 -23.20 4.71
C SER A 293 -6.49 -21.82 5.35
N PHE A 294 -6.12 -20.79 4.58
CA PHE A 294 -6.04 -19.43 5.08
C PHE A 294 -7.43 -18.81 5.22
N GLY A 295 -8.35 -19.09 4.29
CA GLY A 295 -9.75 -18.66 4.37
C GLY A 295 -10.04 -17.26 3.82
N ALA A 296 -9.16 -16.69 2.98
CA ALA A 296 -9.47 -15.47 2.23
C ALA A 296 -10.41 -15.76 1.05
N ARG A 297 -11.04 -14.71 0.53
CA ARG A 297 -11.85 -14.75 -0.69
C ARG A 297 -10.92 -14.66 -1.91
N VAL A 298 -10.73 -15.77 -2.61
CA VAL A 298 -9.81 -15.84 -3.75
C VAL A 298 -10.47 -15.28 -5.01
N PHE A 299 -9.74 -14.45 -5.77
CA PHE A 299 -10.16 -13.90 -7.06
C PHE A 299 -9.10 -14.11 -8.15
N ALA A 300 -9.51 -13.99 -9.42
CA ALA A 300 -8.61 -14.18 -10.55
C ALA A 300 -7.62 -13.00 -10.70
N ALA A 301 -6.32 -13.29 -10.81
CA ALA A 301 -5.30 -12.29 -11.17
C ALA A 301 -4.79 -12.42 -12.62
N GLY A 302 -5.18 -13.48 -13.34
CA GLY A 302 -4.63 -13.82 -14.65
C GLY A 302 -3.21 -14.39 -14.55
N ASP A 303 -2.49 -14.42 -15.67
CA ASP A 303 -1.16 -15.06 -15.75
C ASP A 303 0.00 -14.09 -15.50
N GLY A 304 -0.26 -12.87 -15.02
CA GLY A 304 0.77 -11.85 -14.81
C GLY A 304 1.82 -12.26 -13.77
N GLY A 305 3.05 -11.78 -13.92
CA GLY A 305 4.12 -11.97 -12.95
C GLY A 305 3.98 -11.06 -11.73
N HIS A 306 4.90 -11.19 -10.78
CA HIS A 306 4.89 -10.48 -9.49
C HIS A 306 4.73 -8.95 -9.58
N SER A 307 5.15 -8.38 -10.69
CA SER A 307 5.18 -6.93 -10.93
C SER A 307 3.94 -6.39 -11.64
N ASP A 308 2.98 -7.27 -11.98
CA ASP A 308 2.03 -7.02 -13.06
C ASP A 308 0.60 -6.74 -12.56
N TYR A 309 0.36 -6.84 -11.26
CA TYR A 309 -0.97 -6.77 -10.65
C TYR A 309 -1.75 -5.48 -10.95
N PHE A 310 -1.04 -4.38 -11.22
CA PHE A 310 -1.62 -3.08 -11.55
C PHE A 310 -1.36 -2.68 -13.02
N ARG A 311 -0.86 -3.60 -13.85
CA ARG A 311 -0.64 -3.33 -15.28
C ARG A 311 -1.99 -2.97 -15.93
N PRO A 312 -2.09 -1.87 -16.69
CA PRO A 312 -3.28 -1.54 -17.45
C PRO A 312 -3.76 -2.72 -18.31
N GLY A 313 -5.05 -3.01 -18.27
CA GLY A 313 -5.66 -4.14 -18.99
C GLY A 313 -5.52 -5.52 -18.34
N SER A 314 -4.80 -5.65 -17.23
CA SER A 314 -4.69 -6.94 -16.52
C SER A 314 -6.00 -7.34 -15.82
N THR A 315 -6.21 -8.66 -15.68
CA THR A 315 -7.32 -9.26 -14.92
C THR A 315 -7.25 -8.85 -13.44
N SER A 316 -6.05 -8.84 -12.85
CA SER A 316 -5.85 -8.37 -11.48
C SER A 316 -6.35 -6.95 -11.28
N LEU A 317 -5.93 -5.99 -12.12
CA LEU A 317 -6.36 -4.60 -11.98
C LEU A 317 -7.87 -4.47 -12.10
N ALA A 318 -8.51 -5.22 -13.01
CA ALA A 318 -9.96 -5.25 -13.14
C ALA A 318 -10.65 -5.72 -11.86
N ASN A 319 -10.19 -6.81 -11.25
CA ASN A 319 -10.77 -7.33 -10.03
C ASN A 319 -10.49 -6.48 -8.78
N LEU A 320 -9.31 -5.85 -8.70
CA LEU A 320 -9.01 -4.87 -7.66
C LEU A 320 -9.94 -3.65 -7.76
N THR A 321 -10.21 -3.16 -8.97
CA THR A 321 -11.21 -2.11 -9.20
C THR A 321 -12.60 -2.52 -8.73
N ARG A 322 -13.06 -3.74 -9.06
CA ARG A 322 -14.36 -4.26 -8.60
C ARG A 322 -14.46 -4.29 -7.08
N ILE A 323 -13.42 -4.80 -6.40
CA ILE A 323 -13.37 -4.82 -4.93
C ILE A 323 -13.54 -3.40 -4.36
N VAL A 324 -12.78 -2.42 -4.88
CA VAL A 324 -12.86 -1.02 -4.42
C VAL A 324 -14.25 -0.41 -4.68
N LEU A 325 -14.89 -0.74 -5.79
CA LEU A 325 -16.26 -0.28 -6.09
C LEU A 325 -17.34 -1.00 -5.26
N GLY A 326 -16.97 -2.03 -4.50
CA GLY A 326 -17.88 -2.85 -3.70
C GLY A 326 -18.61 -3.91 -4.52
N GLU A 327 -18.10 -4.22 -5.71
CA GLU A 327 -18.60 -5.25 -6.63
C GLU A 327 -17.92 -6.60 -6.40
N THR A 328 -18.53 -7.66 -6.91
CA THR A 328 -17.97 -9.01 -6.82
C THR A 328 -16.88 -9.20 -7.87
N PRO A 329 -15.63 -9.51 -7.48
CA PRO A 329 -14.59 -9.83 -8.45
C PRO A 329 -14.83 -11.20 -9.11
N GLU A 330 -14.25 -11.42 -10.28
CA GLU A 330 -14.27 -12.71 -10.94
C GLU A 330 -13.48 -13.74 -10.12
N ALA A 331 -14.09 -14.90 -9.88
CA ALA A 331 -13.43 -16.03 -9.23
C ALA A 331 -12.39 -16.66 -10.18
N THR A 332 -11.42 -17.38 -9.62
CA THR A 332 -10.51 -18.21 -10.42
C THR A 332 -11.31 -19.22 -11.23
N HIS A 333 -11.08 -19.27 -12.55
CA HIS A 333 -11.53 -20.40 -13.36
C HIS A 333 -10.62 -21.58 -13.01
N GLY A 334 -11.21 -22.66 -12.48
CA GLY A 334 -10.51 -23.91 -12.15
C GLY A 334 -10.11 -24.71 -13.37
#